data_AF-A0A317XVG5-F1
#
_entry.id   AF-A0A317XVG5-F1
#
_cell.length_a   1.000
_cell.length_b   1.000
_cell.length_c   1.000
_cell.angle_alpha   90.00
_cell.angle_beta   90.00
_cell.angle_gamma   90.00
#
_symmetry.space_group_name_H-M   'P 1'
#
loop_
_entity.id
_entity.type
_entity.pdbx_description
1 polymer ?
#
loop_
_entity_poly.entity_id
_entity_poly.type
_entity_poly.pdbx_seq_one_letter_code
_entity_poly.pdbx_strand_id
1 'polypeptide(L)' 'MFKPMIPVAALPYLAFVLLASFFLSAFYFTTLPTKSLGAKEITVALVASLQAGLGVVALFNAVGVYV' A
#
# COMPACT_ATOMS: atom_id res chain seq x y z
N MET A 1 25.73 -12.88 -11.05
CA MET A 1 25.60 -12.80 -9.57
C MET A 1 24.44 -11.88 -9.26
N PHE A 2 23.37 -12.39 -8.66
CA PHE A 2 22.13 -11.63 -8.46
C PHE A 2 22.32 -10.63 -7.32
N LYS A 3 22.14 -9.33 -7.57
CA LYS A 3 22.09 -8.30 -6.54
C LYS A 3 20.64 -7.85 -6.42
N PRO A 4 19.97 -8.07 -5.27
CA PRO A 4 18.59 -7.64 -5.11
C PRO A 4 18.52 -6.12 -5.25
N MET A 5 17.58 -5.65 -6.08
CA MET A 5 17.34 -4.22 -6.31
C MET A 5 16.89 -3.50 -5.03
N ILE A 6 16.23 -4.22 -4.12
CA ILE A 6 15.77 -3.71 -2.83
C ILE A 6 16.42 -4.53 -1.71
N PRO A 7 17.23 -3.91 -0.83
CA PRO A 7 17.79 -4.58 0.33
C PRO A 7 16.70 -4.96 1.33
N VAL A 8 16.72 -6.20 1.82
CA VAL A 8 15.75 -6.74 2.80
C VAL A 8 15.65 -5.96 4.10
N ALA A 9 16.72 -5.26 4.50
CA ALA A 9 16.68 -4.35 5.64
C ALA A 9 15.77 -3.12 5.44
N ALA A 10 15.51 -2.71 4.19
CA ALA A 10 14.67 -1.56 3.85
C ALA A 10 13.20 -1.92 3.61
N LEU A 11 12.89 -3.20 3.38
CA LEU A 11 11.53 -3.68 3.16
C LEU A 11 10.53 -3.41 4.29
N PRO A 12 10.86 -3.59 5.60
CA PRO A 12 9.90 -3.31 6.67
C PRO A 12 9.51 -1.84 6.75
N TYR A 13 10.46 -0.93 6.45
CA TYR A 13 10.17 0.51 6.39
C TYR A 13 9.27 0.86 5.21
N LEU A 14 9.49 0.25 4.04
CA LEU A 14 8.62 0.40 2.87
C LEU A 14 7.21 -0.13 3.15
N ALA A 15 7.09 -1.31 3.76
CA ALA A 15 5.81 -1.89 4.15
C ALA A 15 5.05 -0.97 5.10
N PHE A 16 5.74 -0.43 6.11
CA PHE A 16 5.15 0.48 7.08
C PHE A 16 4.60 1.76 6.42
N VAL A 17 5.40 2.41 5.57
CA VAL A 17 4.98 3.65 4.89
C VAL A 17 3.82 3.39 3.93
N LEU A 18 3.87 2.30 3.15
CA LEU A 18 2.79 1.97 2.22
C LEU A 18 1.50 1.61 2.96
N LEU A 19 1.56 0.75 3.98
CA LEU A 19 0.37 0.37 4.74
C LEU A 19 -0.20 1.53 5.53
N ALA A 20 0.62 2.38 6.16
CA ALA A 20 0.13 3.57 6.86
C ALA A 20 -0.59 4.54 5.92
N SER A 21 -0.03 4.77 4.73
CA SER A 21 -0.64 5.62 3.69
C SER A 21 -1.94 5.01 3.14
N PHE A 22 -1.99 3.67 3.01
CA PHE A 22 -3.20 2.94 2.64
C PHE A 22 -4.29 3.12 3.70
N PHE A 23 -3.98 2.89 4.98
CA PHE A 23 -4.95 3.09 6.06
C PHE A 23 -5.46 4.52 6.08
N LEU A 24 -4.60 5.52 5.92
CA LEU A 24 -5.00 6.92 5.88
C LEU A 24 -5.92 7.21 4.69
N SER A 25 -5.63 6.67 3.51
CA SER A 25 -6.49 6.82 2.31
C SER A 25 -7.83 6.10 2.48
N ALA A 26 -7.85 4.93 3.13
CA ALA A 26 -9.06 4.19 3.44
C ALA A 26 -9.93 4.92 4.48
N PHE A 27 -9.31 5.49 5.52
CA PHE A 27 -10.01 6.35 6.48
C PHE A 27 -10.57 7.61 5.82
N TYR A 28 -9.81 8.23 4.93
CA TYR A 28 -10.26 9.38 4.15
C TYR A 28 -11.45 9.03 3.25
N PHE A 29 -11.41 7.84 2.62
CA PHE A 29 -12.51 7.36 1.79
C PHE A 29 -13.78 7.09 2.60
N THR A 30 -13.68 6.43 3.75
CA THR A 30 -14.87 6.13 4.59
C THR A 30 -15.45 7.35 5.31
N THR A 31 -14.67 8.43 5.47
CA THR A 31 -15.14 9.67 6.12
C THR A 31 -15.71 10.68 5.12
N LEU A 32 -15.52 10.47 3.82
CA LEU A 32 -16.17 11.28 2.79
C LEU A 32 -17.68 10.98 2.80
N PRO A 33 -18.54 12.01 2.98
CA PRO A 33 -19.99 11.80 2.91
C PRO A 33 -20.34 11.36 1.49
N THR A 34 -20.95 10.19 1.37
CA THR A 34 -21.39 9.57 0.11
C THR A 34 -22.25 10.56 -0.68
N LYS A 35 -21.63 11.32 -1.58
CA LYS A 35 -22.30 12.37 -2.35
C LYS A 35 -22.42 12.06 -3.85
N SER A 36 -22.40 10.77 -4.19
CA SER A 36 -22.42 10.18 -5.55
C SER A 36 -21.05 9.68 -5.99
N LEU A 37 -21.03 8.50 -6.64
CA LEU A 37 -19.86 7.83 -7.25
C LEU A 37 -19.07 8.83 -8.10
N GLY A 38 -18.15 9.54 -7.46
CA GLY A 38 -17.37 10.61 -8.07
C GLY A 38 -16.11 10.03 -8.68
N ALA A 39 -15.62 10.61 -9.79
CA ALA A 39 -14.34 10.23 -10.37
C ALA A 39 -13.19 10.21 -9.34
N LYS A 40 -13.26 11.07 -8.31
CA LYS A 40 -12.30 11.09 -7.18
C LYS A 40 -12.34 9.83 -6.33
N GLU A 41 -13.50 9.24 -6.09
CA GLU A 41 -13.61 7.99 -5.33
C GLU A 41 -12.93 6.84 -6.09
N ILE A 42 -13.15 6.76 -7.41
CA ILE A 42 -12.50 5.74 -8.25
C ILE A 42 -10.98 5.92 -8.23
N THR A 43 -10.48 7.16 -8.38
CA THR A 43 -9.03 7.41 -8.34
C THR A 43 -8.43 7.06 -6.98
N VAL A 44 -9.07 7.43 -5.87
CA VAL A 44 -8.61 7.09 -4.52
C VAL A 44 -8.65 5.58 -4.29
N ALA A 45 -9.71 4.90 -4.72
CA ALA A 45 -9.82 3.45 -4.60
C ALA A 45 -8.73 2.71 -5.40
N LEU A 46 -8.39 3.19 -6.59
CA LEU A 46 -7.31 2.63 -7.41
C LEU A 46 -5.93 2.84 -6.76
N VAL A 47 -5.65 4.04 -6.27
CA VAL A 47 -4.40 4.36 -5.57
C VAL A 47 -4.28 3.53 -4.28
N ALA A 48 -5.36 3.44 -3.52
CA ALA A 48 -5.42 2.62 -2.31
C ALA A 48 -5.20 1.14 -2.62
N SER A 49 -5.81 0.60 -3.69
CA SER A 49 -5.63 -0.80 -4.09
C SER A 49 -4.18 -1.12 -4.48
N LEU A 50 -3.53 -0.23 -5.24
CA LEU A 50 -2.10 -0.37 -5.58
C LEU A 50 -1.22 -0.33 -4.32
N GLN A 51 -1.52 0.60 -3.41
CA GLN A 51 -0.74 0.77 -2.19
C GLN A 51 -0.92 -0.41 -1.21
N ALA A 52 -2.12 -0.97 -1.12
CA ALA A 52 -2.38 -2.20 -0.38
C ALA A 52 -1.61 -3.39 -0.98
N GLY A 53 -1.68 -3.59 -2.30
CA GLY A 53 -0.99 -4.69 -2.97
C GLY A 53 0.53 -4.63 -2.77
N LEU A 54 1.12 -3.46 -3.03
CA LEU A 54 2.56 -3.24 -2.83
C LEU A 54 2.97 -3.34 -1.35
N GLY A 55 2.14 -2.84 -0.43
CA GLY A 55 2.40 -2.88 1.02
C GLY A 55 2.36 -4.30 1.57
N VAL A 56 1.41 -5.12 1.14
CA VAL A 56 1.29 -6.53 1.52
C VAL A 56 2.49 -7.32 0.99
N VAL A 57 2.85 -7.18 -0.29
CA VAL A 57 4.04 -7.87 -0.85
C VAL A 57 5.32 -7.47 -0.11
N ALA A 58 5.50 -6.18 0.19
CA ALA A 58 6.64 -5.70 0.97
C ALA A 58 6.65 -6.27 2.40
N LEU A 59 5.49 -6.39 3.04
CA LEU A 59 5.36 -6.95 4.39
C LEU A 59 5.68 -8.45 4.41
N PHE A 60 5.13 -9.23 3.47
CA PHE A 60 5.42 -10.66 3.38
C PHE A 60 6.89 -10.93 3.10
N ASN A 61 7.51 -10.15 2.21
CA ASN A 61 8.93 -10.26 1.92
C ASN A 61 9.80 -9.79 3.12
N ALA A 62 9.35 -8.80 3.90
CA ALA A 62 10.00 -8.42 5.16
C ALA A 62 9.97 -9.52 6.24
N VAL A 63 8.89 -10.32 6.30
CA VAL A 63 8.75 -11.46 7.24
C VAL A 63 9.57 -12.69 6.79
N GLY A 64 10.21 -12.61 5.61
CA GLY A 64 11.06 -13.68 5.10
C GLY A 64 10.31 -14.76 4.32
N VAL A 65 9.07 -14.46 3.91
CA VAL A 65 8.35 -15.25 2.89
C VAL A 65 8.91 -14.86 1.52
N TYR A 66 10.16 -15.22 1.28
CA TYR A 66 10.82 -14.96 -0.01
C TYR A 66 10.24 -15.93 -1.04
N VAL A 67 9.62 -15.39 -2.10
CA VAL A 67 9.32 -16.10 -3.36
C VAL A 67 10.58 -16.19 -4.20
#